data_AF-A0A252EIS5-F1
#
_entry.id   AF-A0A252EIS5-F1
#
_cell.length_a   1.000
_cell.length_b   1.000
_cell.length_c   1.000
_cell.angle_alpha   90.00
_cell.angle_beta   90.00
_cell.angle_gamma   90.00
#
_symmetry.space_group_name_H-M   'P 1'
#
loop_
_entity.id
_entity.type
_entity.pdbx_description
1 polymer ?
#
loop_
_entity_poly.entity_id
_entity_poly.type
_entity_poly.pdbx_seq_one_letter_code
_entity_poly.pdbx_strand_id
1 'polypeptide(L)'
;MAQPMQQISLVAQQLRQGASAYAEQRVFTLLFNQDRQEAAIWMARLADMLDAAEKELASVGEKLARAQVRLPVIIDAEYTEIRA
;
A
#
# COMPACT_ATOMS: atom_id res chain seq x y z
N MET A 1 -3.07 16.30 6.99
CA MET A 1 -2.36 15.44 6.01
C MET A 1 -2.94 14.04 6.13
N ALA A 2 -3.41 13.43 5.03
CA ALA A 2 -3.94 12.07 5.07
C ALA A 2 -2.81 11.08 5.39
N GLN A 3 -3.07 10.09 6.24
CA GLN A 3 -2.08 9.07 6.58
C GLN A 3 -1.80 8.21 5.34
N PRO A 4 -0.55 7.74 5.11
CA PRO A 4 -0.17 7.01 3.89
C PRO A 4 -1.09 5.84 3.52
N MET A 5 -1.63 5.11 4.50
CA MET A 5 -2.60 4.04 4.25
C MET A 5 -3.92 4.54 3.65
N GLN A 6 -4.42 5.67 4.14
CA GLN A 6 -5.64 6.29 3.60
C GLN A 6 -5.43 6.73 2.13
N GLN A 7 -4.21 7.10 1.76
CA GLN A 7 -3.86 7.43 0.38
C GLN A 7 -3.86 6.19 -0.51
N ILE A 8 -3.29 5.07 -0.05
CA ILE A 8 -3.31 3.79 -0.78
C ILE A 8 -4.75 3.34 -1.03
N SER A 9 -5.58 3.34 0.02
CA SER A 9 -6.99 2.97 -0.07
C SER A 9 -7.77 3.87 -1.05
N LEU A 10 -7.52 5.19 -1.01
CA LEU A 10 -8.13 6.14 -1.93
C LEU A 10 -7.75 5.87 -3.39
N VAL A 11 -6.46 5.58 -3.67
CA VAL A 11 -6.00 5.27 -5.02
C VAL A 11 -6.60 3.96 -5.52
N ALA A 12 -6.67 2.92 -4.69
CA ALA A 12 -7.33 1.67 -5.05
C ALA A 12 -8.81 1.89 -5.40
N GLN A 13 -9.51 2.72 -4.62
CA GLN A 13 -10.91 3.08 -4.92
C GLN A 13 -11.05 3.83 -6.24
N GLN A 14 -10.16 4.80 -6.53
CA GLN A 14 -10.16 5.54 -7.79
C GLN A 14 -9.89 4.63 -9.00
N LEU A 15 -8.99 3.66 -8.86
CA LEU A 15 -8.71 2.67 -9.89
C LEU A 15 -9.93 1.79 -10.17
N ARG A 16 -10.67 1.36 -9.13
CA ARG A 16 -11.92 0.60 -9.31
C ARG A 16 -12.99 1.42 -10.03
N GLN A 17 -13.15 2.70 -9.67
CA GLN A 17 -14.09 3.61 -10.35
C GLN A 17 -13.69 3.82 -11.82
N GLY A 18 -12.39 4.00 -12.10
CA GLY A 18 -11.86 4.06 -13.45
C GLY A 18 -12.15 2.78 -14.24
N ALA A 19 -11.86 1.61 -13.65
CA ALA A 19 -12.13 0.32 -14.27
C ALA A 19 -13.61 0.17 -14.68
N SER A 20 -14.53 0.53 -13.79
CA SER A 20 -15.97 0.53 -14.09
C SER A 20 -16.32 1.48 -15.24
N ALA A 21 -15.77 2.70 -15.24
CA ALA A 21 -16.04 3.69 -16.28
C ALA A 21 -15.54 3.26 -17.68
N TYR A 22 -14.43 2.53 -17.74
CA TYR A 22 -13.88 1.99 -18.99
C TYR A 22 -14.60 0.71 -19.46
N ALA A 23 -15.13 -0.09 -18.54
CA ALA A 23 -15.91 -1.29 -18.85
C ALA A 23 -17.31 -0.98 -19.43
N GLU A 24 -17.88 0.19 -19.11
CA GLU A 24 -19.17 0.62 -19.67
C GLU A 24 -19.11 0.81 -21.19
N GLN A 25 -20.12 0.31 -21.90
CA GLN A 25 -20.27 0.59 -23.33
C GLN A 25 -20.59 2.07 -23.54
N ARG A 26 -19.83 2.74 -24.41
CA ARG A 26 -20.04 4.14 -24.76
C ARG A 26 -20.33 4.27 -26.25
N VAL A 27 -21.31 5.12 -26.57
CA VAL A 27 -21.75 5.38 -27.95
C VAL A 27 -20.66 6.11 -28.76
N PHE A 28 -19.87 6.95 -28.10
CA PHE A 28 -18.70 7.63 -28.69
C PHE A 28 -17.51 7.57 -27.74
N THR A 29 -16.37 7.16 -28.29
CA THR A 29 -15.10 7.01 -27.56
C THR A 29 -13.96 7.08 -28.58
N LEU A 30 -12.85 7.73 -28.21
CA LEU A 30 -11.63 7.79 -29.02
C LEU A 30 -10.89 6.45 -29.06
N LEU A 31 -11.09 5.61 -28.04
CA LEU A 31 -10.47 4.30 -27.90
C LEU A 31 -11.38 3.21 -28.47
N PHE A 32 -10.77 2.20 -29.06
CA PHE A 32 -11.49 0.99 -29.45
C PHE A 32 -12.03 0.28 -28.20
N ASN A 33 -13.12 -0.46 -28.36
CA ASN A 33 -13.75 -1.18 -27.25
C ASN A 33 -12.79 -2.17 -26.57
N GLN A 34 -11.90 -2.80 -27.34
CA GLN A 34 -10.90 -3.73 -26.83
C GLN A 34 -9.90 -3.02 -25.90
N ASP A 35 -9.35 -1.88 -26.31
CA ASP A 35 -8.40 -1.11 -25.50
C ASP A 35 -9.03 -0.64 -24.18
N ARG A 36 -10.32 -0.28 -24.21
CA ARG A 36 -11.04 0.13 -23.00
C ARG A 36 -11.27 -1.04 -22.06
N GLN A 37 -11.63 -2.21 -22.58
CA GLN A 37 -11.77 -3.41 -21.76
C GLN A 37 -10.44 -3.84 -21.16
N GLU A 38 -9.36 -3.78 -21.95
CA GLU A 38 -8.02 -4.06 -21.46
C GLU A 38 -7.61 -3.06 -20.35
N ALA A 39 -7.79 -1.76 -20.56
CA ALA A 39 -7.53 -0.74 -19.56
C ALA A 39 -8.34 -0.98 -18.27
N ALA A 40 -9.62 -1.35 -18.38
CA ALA A 40 -10.46 -1.69 -17.23
C ALA A 40 -9.91 -2.88 -16.44
N ILE A 41 -9.46 -3.94 -17.12
CA ILE A 41 -8.84 -5.11 -16.49
C ILE A 41 -7.54 -4.73 -15.77
N TRP A 42 -6.68 -3.94 -16.40
CA TRP A 42 -5.44 -3.47 -15.79
C TRP A 42 -5.70 -2.62 -14.55
N MET A 43 -6.65 -1.68 -14.61
CA MET A 43 -7.02 -0.85 -13.46
C MET A 43 -7.57 -1.68 -12.31
N ALA A 44 -8.44 -2.66 -12.58
CA ALA A 44 -8.96 -3.56 -11.55
C ALA A 44 -7.84 -4.38 -10.90
N ARG A 45 -6.93 -4.93 -11.71
CA ARG A 45 -5.77 -5.70 -11.21
C ARG A 45 -4.84 -4.86 -10.34
N LEU A 46 -4.58 -3.62 -10.72
CA LEU A 46 -3.77 -2.70 -9.91
C LEU A 46 -4.44 -2.36 -8.58
N ALA A 47 -5.76 -2.15 -8.58
CA ALA A 47 -6.50 -1.93 -7.34
C ALA A 47 -6.39 -3.13 -6.38
N ASP A 48 -6.50 -4.36 -6.90
CA ASP A 48 -6.37 -5.57 -6.09
C ASP A 48 -4.95 -5.74 -5.53
N MET A 49 -3.92 -5.38 -6.30
CA MET A 49 -2.53 -5.36 -5.81
C MET A 49 -2.32 -4.34 -4.70
N LEU A 50 -2.91 -3.15 -4.81
CA LEU A 50 -2.83 -2.12 -3.76
C LEU A 50 -3.53 -2.56 -2.48
N ASP A 51 -4.71 -3.17 -2.58
CA ASP A 51 -5.41 -3.71 -1.41
C ASP A 51 -4.62 -4.83 -0.72
N ALA A 52 -3.95 -5.67 -1.50
CA ALA A 52 -3.07 -6.70 -0.95
C ALA A 52 -1.87 -6.09 -0.20
N ALA A 53 -1.23 -5.09 -0.81
CA ALA A 53 -0.12 -4.36 -0.19
C ALA A 53 -0.56 -3.63 1.09
N GLU A 54 -1.73 -3.00 1.09
CA GLU A 54 -2.29 -2.32 2.27
C GLU A 54 -2.49 -3.31 3.43
N LYS A 55 -3.05 -4.49 3.17
CA LYS A 55 -3.24 -5.54 4.17
C LYS A 55 -1.91 -6.06 4.72
N GLU A 56 -0.91 -6.23 3.86
CA GLU A 56 0.43 -6.68 4.29
C GLU A 56 1.10 -5.63 5.18
N LEU A 57 1.07 -4.36 4.79
CA LEU A 57 1.59 -3.24 5.57
C LEU A 57 0.91 -3.14 6.94
N ALA A 58 -0.43 -3.27 6.98
CA ALA A 58 -1.18 -3.28 8.23
C ALA A 58 -0.75 -4.45 9.14
N SER A 59 -0.60 -5.65 8.57
CA SER A 59 -0.16 -6.85 9.30
C SER A 59 1.25 -6.70 9.86
N VAL A 60 2.19 -6.15 9.07
CA VAL A 60 3.56 -5.88 9.51
C VAL A 60 3.59 -4.83 10.62
N GLY A 61 2.81 -3.76 10.48
CA GLY A 61 2.68 -2.73 11.51
C GLY A 61 2.16 -3.31 12.84
N GLU A 62 1.16 -4.19 12.79
CA GLU A 62 0.64 -4.86 13.98
C GLU A 62 1.67 -5.81 14.60
N LYS A 63 2.40 -6.59 13.80
CA LYS A 63 3.49 -7.44 14.27
C LYS A 63 4.57 -6.63 14.96
N LEU A 64 4.96 -5.49 14.40
CA LEU A 64 5.97 -4.61 15.00
C LEU A 64 5.50 -4.00 16.32
N ALA A 65 4.24 -3.56 16.39
CA ALA A 65 3.64 -3.02 17.62
C ALA A 65 3.57 -4.08 18.73
N ARG A 66 3.19 -5.32 18.38
CA ARG A 66 3.15 -6.46 19.31
C ARG A 66 4.53 -6.96 19.69
N ALA A 67 5.51 -6.85 18.79
CA ALA A 67 6.87 -7.30 19.04
C ALA A 67 7.57 -6.53 20.16
N GLN A 68 6.98 -5.40 20.64
CA GLN A 68 7.45 -4.59 21.76
C GLN A 68 8.97 -4.64 21.83
N VAL A 69 9.63 -4.20 20.75
CA VAL A 69 11.07 -4.39 20.53
C VAL A 69 11.78 -3.79 21.74
N ARG A 70 12.08 -4.64 22.73
CA ARG A 70 13.08 -4.38 23.74
C ARG A 70 14.38 -4.42 22.97
N LEU A 71 14.73 -3.29 22.37
CA LEU A 71 16.10 -3.05 21.95
C LEU A 71 16.94 -3.45 23.16
N PRO A 72 17.83 -4.46 23.04
CA PRO A 72 18.74 -4.73 24.13
C PRO A 72 19.48 -3.43 24.37
N VAL A 73 19.31 -2.87 25.57
CA VAL A 73 20.20 -1.81 26.04
C VAL A 73 21.57 -2.47 26.03
N ILE A 74 22.37 -2.18 25.01
CA ILE A 74 23.79 -2.49 25.05
C ILE A 74 24.32 -1.56 26.14
N ILE A 75 24.38 -2.09 27.37
CA ILE A 75 25.17 -1.49 28.43
C ILE A 75 26.59 -1.64 27.93
N ASP A 76 27.15 -0.53 27.47
CA ASP A 76 28.56 -0.39 27.12
C ASP A 76 29.37 -0.58 28.41
N ALA A 77 29.68 -1.84 28.71
CA ALA A 77 30.38 -2.28 29.92
C ALA A 77 31.90 -2.27 29.71
N GLU A 78 32.42 -1.39 28.86
CA GLU A 78 33.85 -1.27 28.58
C GLU A 78 34.34 0.18 28.66
N TYR A 79 34.14 0.87 29.79
CA TYR A 79 35.05 1.95 30.19
C TYR A 79 35.26 1.95 31.71
N THR A 80 36.19 1.10 32.15
CA THR A 80 36.80 1.17 33.47
C THR A 80 37.84 2.30 33.45
N GLU A 81 37.46 3.53 33.86
CA GLU A 81 38.46 4.52 34.27
C GLU A 81 39.00 4.12 35.65
N ILE A 82 40.16 3.48 35.67
CA ILE A 82 41.00 3.38 36.86
C ILE A 82 41.46 4.79 37.21
N ARG A 83 40.94 5.38 38.28
CA ARG A 83 41.59 6.53 38.94
C ARG A 83 42.37 6.03 40.14
N ALA A 84 43.68 6.21 40.05
CA ALA A 84 44.66 6.05 41.13
C ALA A 84 44.43 7.09 42.24
#